data_AF-A0AAJ0U7J1-F1
#
_entry.id   AF-A0AAJ0U7J1-F1
#
_cell.length_a   1.000
_cell.length_b   1.000
_cell.length_c   1.000
_cell.angle_alpha   90.00
_cell.angle_beta   90.00
_cell.angle_gamma   90.00
#
_symmetry.space_group_name_H-M   'P 1'
#
loop_
_entity.id
_entity.type
_entity.pdbx_description
1 polymer ?
#
loop_
_entity_poly.entity_id
_entity_poly.type
_entity_poly.pdbx_seq_one_letter_code
_entity_poly.pdbx_strand_id
1 'polypeptide(L)'
;MSAALDLYAKLTETTDEKERARLIAQAVEALDARFPQISELATQSHVRESELRLQKEIREVEARLQEQIREGDARLQEQMKGLELQIKEVDASLQEQIRAGDTRLQEQIREGDARLQEQIREGDARLQEQIKSVELQIKQVEVNLHQAIASQTRWMIGGLAVLGIILKLADLLISS
;
A
#
# COMPACT_ATOMS: atom_id res chain seq x y z
N MET A 1 -56.32 63.02 43.39
CA MET A 1 -57.03 62.74 42.13
C MET A 1 -55.97 62.37 41.09
N SER A 2 -56.33 61.63 40.04
CA SER A 2 -55.37 61.30 38.97
C SER A 2 -54.95 62.60 38.27
N ALA A 3 -53.66 62.77 37.95
CA ALA A 3 -53.17 63.94 37.22
C ALA A 3 -53.94 64.19 35.90
N ALA A 4 -54.47 63.12 35.29
CA ALA A 4 -55.34 63.21 34.12
C ALA A 4 -56.74 63.75 34.42
N LEU A 5 -57.31 63.43 35.59
CA LEU A 5 -58.59 63.96 36.04
C LEU A 5 -58.49 65.43 36.43
N ASP A 6 -57.39 65.83 37.07
CA ASP A 6 -57.13 67.23 37.43
C ASP A 6 -56.91 68.12 36.20
N LEU A 7 -56.24 67.60 35.17
CA LEU A 7 -56.11 68.28 33.87
C LEU A 7 -57.44 68.38 33.14
N TYR A 8 -58.22 67.29 33.13
CA TYR A 8 -59.55 67.27 32.50
C TYR A 8 -60.48 68.33 33.12
N ALA A 9 -60.55 68.39 34.45
CA ALA A 9 -61.35 69.40 35.16
C ALA A 9 -60.93 70.84 34.79
N LYS A 10 -59.62 71.12 34.80
CA LYS A 10 -59.07 72.44 34.41
C LYS A 10 -59.36 72.82 32.95
N LEU A 11 -59.34 71.85 32.03
CA LEU A 11 -59.65 72.10 30.61
C LEU A 11 -61.14 72.31 30.35
N THR A 12 -62.03 71.74 31.17
CA THR A 12 -63.48 71.95 31.08
C THR A 12 -63.95 73.25 31.73
N GLU A 13 -63.24 73.73 32.75
CA GLU A 13 -63.55 75.00 33.45
C GLU A 13 -63.01 76.24 32.71
N THR A 14 -61.95 76.07 31.90
CA THR A 14 -61.33 77.17 31.14
C THR A 14 -62.14 77.50 29.88
N THR A 15 -62.57 78.76 29.72
CA THR A 15 -63.33 79.24 28.55
C THR A 15 -62.43 79.85 27.46
N ASP A 16 -61.26 80.39 27.82
CA ASP A 16 -60.28 80.95 26.87
C ASP A 16 -59.48 79.85 26.15
N GLU A 17 -59.36 79.98 24.82
CA GLU A 17 -58.70 79.01 23.96
C GLU A 17 -57.17 79.05 24.09
N LYS A 18 -56.59 80.24 24.32
CA LYS A 18 -55.14 80.39 24.55
C LYS A 18 -54.71 79.75 25.86
N GLU A 19 -55.50 79.95 26.92
CA GLU A 19 -55.22 79.37 28.23
C GLU A 19 -55.41 77.85 28.23
N ARG A 20 -56.41 77.34 27.49
CA ARG A 20 -56.58 75.90 27.22
C ARG A 20 -55.38 75.32 26.47
N ALA A 21 -54.88 76.00 25.44
CA ALA A 21 -53.70 75.57 24.69
C ALA A 21 -52.43 75.54 25.57
N ARG A 22 -52.27 76.51 26.48
CA ARG A 22 -51.17 76.52 27.46
C ARG A 22 -51.23 75.36 28.43
N LEU A 23 -52.43 75.04 28.95
CA LEU A 23 -52.61 73.90 29.86
C LEU A 23 -52.29 72.56 29.17
N ILE A 24 -52.64 72.41 27.88
CA ILE A 24 -52.28 71.23 27.08
C ILE A 24 -50.76 71.17 26.87
N ALA A 25 -50.11 72.29 26.53
CA ALA A 25 -48.66 72.34 26.34
C ALA A 25 -47.91 71.97 27.63
N GLN A 26 -48.32 72.50 28.78
CA GLN A 26 -47.74 72.13 30.09
C GLN A 26 -47.96 70.65 30.43
N ALA A 27 -49.12 70.09 30.09
CA ALA A 27 -49.39 68.68 30.31
C ALA A 27 -48.52 67.77 29.43
N VAL A 28 -48.29 68.16 28.17
CA VAL A 28 -47.38 67.46 27.25
C VAL A 28 -45.94 67.55 27.73
N GLU A 29 -45.49 68.73 28.17
CA GLU A 29 -44.14 68.94 28.72
C GLU A 29 -43.93 68.14 30.02
N ALA A 30 -44.92 68.10 30.91
CA ALA A 30 -44.87 67.28 32.12
C ALA A 30 -44.90 65.76 31.81
N LEU A 31 -45.55 65.36 30.73
CA LEU A 31 -45.56 63.96 30.26
C LEU A 31 -44.18 63.58 29.70
N ASP A 32 -43.57 64.45 28.90
CA ASP A 32 -42.24 64.27 28.31
C ASP A 32 -41.15 64.19 29.39
N ALA A 33 -41.19 65.10 30.38
CA ALA A 33 -40.28 65.08 31.54
C ALA A 33 -40.42 63.82 32.41
N ARG A 34 -41.61 63.21 32.44
CA ARG A 34 -41.90 62.01 33.23
C ARG A 34 -41.50 60.71 32.52
N PHE A 35 -41.41 60.74 31.19
CA PHE A 35 -41.04 59.59 30.38
C PHE A 35 -40.06 59.97 29.25
N PRO A 36 -38.85 60.45 29.59
CA PRO A 36 -37.86 60.86 28.59
C PRO A 36 -37.47 59.72 27.63
N GLN A 37 -37.55 58.47 28.09
CA GLN A 37 -37.26 57.28 27.31
C GLN A 37 -38.30 56.95 26.21
N ILE A 38 -39.46 57.61 26.14
CA ILE A 38 -40.46 57.33 25.07
C ILE A 38 -39.88 57.61 23.69
N SER A 39 -38.98 58.60 23.59
CA SER A 39 -38.26 58.93 22.36
C SER A 39 -37.23 57.86 21.94
N GLU A 40 -36.75 57.07 22.90
CA GLU A 40 -35.74 56.01 22.68
C GLU A 40 -36.37 54.63 22.41
N LEU A 41 -37.69 54.49 22.57
CA LEU A 41 -38.39 53.24 22.31
C LEU A 41 -38.47 52.96 20.81
N ALA A 42 -38.07 51.75 20.41
CA ALA A 42 -38.28 51.28 19.06
C ALA A 42 -39.79 51.24 18.77
N THR A 43 -40.22 52.00 17.76
CA THR A 43 -41.59 51.97 17.29
C THR A 43 -41.88 50.64 16.59
N GLN A 44 -43.15 50.27 16.47
CA GLN A 44 -43.57 49.10 15.69
C GLN A 44 -43.02 49.15 14.25
N SER A 45 -42.88 50.35 13.67
CA SER A 45 -42.27 50.56 12.35
C SER A 45 -40.79 50.16 12.34
N HIS A 46 -40.00 50.61 13.33
CA HIS A 46 -38.58 50.27 13.44
C HIS A 46 -38.36 48.75 13.60
N VAL A 47 -39.21 48.09 14.39
CA VAL A 47 -39.15 46.63 14.58
C VAL A 47 -39.46 45.91 13.26
N ARG A 48 -40.49 46.34 12.53
CA ARG A 48 -40.88 45.73 11.26
C ARG A 48 -39.84 45.93 10.16
N GLU A 49 -39.21 47.09 10.11
CA GLU A 49 -38.09 47.35 9.19
C GLU A 49 -36.89 46.44 9.51
N SER A 50 -36.54 46.33 10.79
CA SER A 50 -35.48 45.42 11.23
C SER A 50 -35.77 43.96 10.89
N GLU A 51 -37.01 43.49 11.12
CA GLU A 51 -37.43 42.13 10.78
C GLU A 51 -37.29 41.87 9.27
N LEU A 52 -37.76 42.79 8.42
CA LEU A 52 -37.63 42.65 6.97
C LEU A 52 -36.16 42.63 6.53
N ARG A 53 -35.31 43.46 7.15
CA ARG A 53 -33.87 43.48 6.88
C ARG A 53 -33.24 42.14 7.26
N LEU A 54 -33.53 41.63 8.46
CA LEU A 54 -33.02 40.35 8.93
C LEU A 54 -33.50 39.18 8.08
N GLN A 55 -34.77 39.16 7.64
CA GLN A 55 -35.27 38.14 6.72
C GLN A 55 -34.53 38.15 5.38
N LYS A 56 -34.18 39.35 4.88
CA LYS A 56 -33.39 39.47 3.66
C LYS A 56 -31.96 38.96 3.87
N GLU A 57 -31.30 39.37 4.95
CA GLU A 57 -29.96 38.90 5.32
C GLU A 57 -29.91 37.37 5.48
N ILE A 58 -30.90 36.78 6.15
CA ILE A 58 -31.03 35.32 6.29
C ILE A 58 -31.11 34.64 4.93
N ARG A 59 -31.97 35.11 4.03
CA ARG A 59 -32.10 34.54 2.68
C ARG A 59 -30.82 34.66 1.86
N GLU A 60 -30.11 35.78 1.99
CA GLU A 60 -28.82 35.97 1.32
C GLU A 60 -27.75 35.00 1.86
N VAL A 61 -27.72 34.79 3.18
CA VAL A 61 -26.80 33.83 3.82
C VAL A 61 -27.16 32.40 3.42
N GLU A 62 -28.44 32.03 3.43
CA GLU A 62 -28.91 30.71 2.98
C GLU A 62 -28.51 30.42 1.53
N ALA A 63 -28.71 31.40 0.64
CA ALA A 63 -28.32 31.27 -0.77
C ALA A 63 -26.80 31.08 -0.92
N ARG A 64 -26.00 31.86 -0.19
CA ARG A 64 -24.52 31.73 -0.20
C ARG A 64 -24.07 30.38 0.33
N LEU A 65 -24.65 29.91 1.43
CA LEU A 65 -24.33 28.59 2.00
C LEU A 65 -24.70 27.47 1.04
N GLN A 66 -25.87 27.56 0.39
CA GLN A 66 -26.28 26.57 -0.59
C GLN A 66 -25.33 26.51 -1.79
N GLU A 67 -24.83 27.66 -2.25
CA GLU A 67 -23.84 27.70 -3.33
C GLU A 67 -22.49 27.12 -2.88
N GLN A 68 -21.99 27.48 -1.70
CA GLN A 68 -20.75 26.91 -1.15
C GLN A 68 -20.83 25.39 -0.98
N ILE A 69 -21.97 24.87 -0.55
CA ILE A 69 -22.20 23.42 -0.45
C ILE A 69 -22.13 22.78 -1.85
N ARG A 70 -22.81 23.35 -2.85
CA ARG A 70 -22.77 22.82 -4.23
C ARG A 70 -21.37 22.85 -4.83
N GLU A 71 -20.64 23.94 -4.64
CA GLU A 71 -19.24 24.05 -5.09
C GLU A 71 -18.35 23.01 -4.38
N GLY A 72 -18.55 22.84 -3.07
CA GLY A 72 -17.85 21.82 -2.28
C GLY A 72 -18.12 20.41 -2.80
N ASP A 73 -19.39 20.07 -3.01
CA ASP A 73 -19.82 18.78 -3.55
C ASP A 73 -19.23 18.52 -4.95
N ALA A 74 -19.24 19.54 -5.82
CA ALA A 74 -18.67 19.44 -7.16
C ALA A 74 -17.15 19.17 -7.11
N ARG A 75 -16.41 19.89 -6.25
CA ARG A 75 -14.97 19.68 -6.05
C ARG A 75 -14.68 18.28 -5.50
N LEU A 76 -15.46 17.82 -4.53
CA LEU A 76 -15.31 16.48 -3.97
C LEU A 76 -15.56 15.40 -5.04
N GLN A 77 -16.59 15.56 -5.88
CA GLN A 77 -16.85 14.64 -6.98
C GLN A 77 -15.72 14.60 -8.00
N GLU A 78 -15.13 15.75 -8.33
CA GLU A 78 -13.97 15.83 -9.22
C GLU A 78 -12.75 15.12 -8.61
N GLN A 79 -12.46 15.38 -7.33
CA GLN A 79 -11.38 14.70 -6.61
C GLN A 79 -11.58 13.19 -6.55
N MET A 80 -12.81 12.73 -6.28
CA MET A 80 -13.13 11.30 -6.27
C MET A 80 -12.89 10.65 -7.64
N LYS A 81 -13.32 11.30 -8.73
CA LYS A 81 -13.06 10.80 -10.10
C LYS A 81 -11.56 10.77 -10.41
N GLY A 82 -10.82 11.81 -10.00
CA GLY A 82 -9.36 11.87 -10.15
C GLY A 82 -8.67 10.72 -9.43
N LEU A 83 -9.05 10.47 -8.17
CA LEU A 83 -8.54 9.33 -7.40
C LEU A 83 -8.91 7.99 -8.01
N GLU A 84 -10.13 7.83 -8.54
CA GLU A 84 -10.55 6.60 -9.20
C GLU A 84 -9.69 6.30 -10.45
N LEU A 85 -9.36 7.33 -11.23
CA LEU A 85 -8.45 7.20 -12.38
C LEU A 85 -7.03 6.82 -11.94
N GLN A 86 -6.49 7.46 -10.91
CA GLN A 86 -5.17 7.13 -10.36
C GLN A 86 -5.12 5.69 -9.84
N ILE A 87 -6.18 5.23 -9.15
CA ILE A 87 -6.27 3.84 -8.68
C ILE A 87 -6.24 2.87 -9.87
N LYS A 88 -6.99 3.15 -10.95
CA LYS A 88 -6.99 2.31 -12.16
C LYS A 88 -5.64 2.27 -12.85
N GLU A 89 -4.94 3.39 -12.91
CA GLU A 89 -3.60 3.47 -13.49
C GLU A 89 -2.58 2.66 -12.67
N VAL A 90 -2.59 2.82 -11.34
CA VAL A 90 -1.73 2.04 -10.44
C VAL A 90 -2.03 0.55 -10.54
N ASP A 91 -3.31 0.15 -10.57
CA ASP A 91 -3.69 -1.26 -10.70
C ASP A 91 -3.21 -1.86 -12.03
N ALA A 92 -3.36 -1.14 -13.14
CA ALA A 92 -2.87 -1.57 -14.45
C ALA A 92 -1.34 -1.74 -14.45
N SER A 93 -0.61 -0.77 -13.87
CA SER A 93 0.86 -0.83 -13.75
C SER A 93 1.31 -2.00 -12.89
N LEU A 94 0.64 -2.26 -11.76
CA LEU A 94 0.95 -3.40 -10.89
C LEU A 94 0.67 -4.73 -11.61
N GLN A 95 -0.43 -4.86 -12.34
CA GLN A 95 -0.72 -6.05 -13.12
C GLN A 95 0.36 -6.31 -14.19
N GLU A 96 0.85 -5.27 -14.86
CA GLU A 96 1.94 -5.40 -15.83
C GLU A 96 3.24 -5.84 -15.16
N GLN A 97 3.61 -5.23 -14.03
CA GLN A 97 4.80 -5.60 -13.26
C GLN A 97 4.75 -7.05 -12.78
N ILE A 98 3.58 -7.52 -12.31
CA ILE A 98 3.38 -8.91 -11.91
C ILE A 98 3.58 -9.85 -13.10
N ARG A 99 2.94 -9.57 -14.26
CA ARG A 99 3.10 -10.41 -15.47
C ARG A 99 4.55 -10.44 -15.97
N ALA A 100 5.22 -9.31 -15.95
CA ALA A 100 6.64 -9.22 -16.32
C ALA A 100 7.52 -10.01 -15.33
N GLY A 101 7.23 -9.92 -14.03
CA GLY A 101 7.88 -10.70 -12.99
C GLY A 101 7.71 -12.20 -13.18
N ASP A 102 6.49 -12.65 -13.42
CA ASP A 102 6.17 -14.07 -13.68
C ASP A 102 6.92 -14.60 -14.90
N THR A 103 6.95 -13.82 -15.99
CA THR A 103 7.67 -14.21 -17.22
C THR A 103 9.17 -14.36 -16.96
N ARG A 104 9.78 -13.40 -16.23
CA ARG A 104 11.20 -13.46 -15.87
C ARG A 104 11.51 -14.66 -14.97
N LEU A 105 10.66 -14.95 -13.99
CA LEU A 105 10.84 -16.11 -13.11
C LEU A 105 10.73 -17.42 -13.88
N GLN A 106 9.77 -17.53 -14.80
CA GLN A 106 9.66 -18.71 -15.67
C GLN A 106 10.90 -18.91 -16.55
N GLU A 107 11.46 -17.83 -17.09
CA GLU A 107 12.70 -17.89 -17.87
C GLU A 107 13.88 -18.33 -17.02
N GLN A 108 14.06 -17.74 -15.83
CA GLN A 108 15.12 -18.15 -14.89
C GLN A 108 15.02 -19.61 -14.47
N ILE A 109 13.80 -20.12 -14.24
CA ILE A 109 13.57 -21.53 -13.93
C ILE A 109 13.99 -22.39 -15.13
N ARG A 110 13.56 -22.06 -16.35
CA ARG A 110 13.94 -22.82 -17.55
C ARG A 110 15.44 -22.83 -17.81
N GLU A 111 16.10 -21.68 -17.64
CA GLU A 111 17.56 -21.58 -17.77
C GLU A 111 18.27 -22.40 -16.69
N GLY A 112 17.78 -22.34 -15.45
CA GLY A 112 18.28 -23.15 -14.34
C GLY A 112 18.17 -24.65 -14.62
N ASP A 113 17.00 -25.10 -15.06
CA ASP A 113 16.75 -26.49 -15.42
C ASP A 113 17.66 -26.96 -16.57
N ALA A 114 17.83 -26.14 -17.60
CA ALA A 114 18.72 -26.45 -18.73
C ALA A 114 20.18 -26.61 -18.28
N ARG A 115 20.66 -25.70 -17.43
CA ARG A 115 22.02 -25.77 -16.88
C ARG A 115 22.22 -27.00 -16.00
N LEU A 116 21.24 -27.34 -15.17
CA LEU A 116 21.31 -28.54 -14.33
C LEU A 116 21.33 -29.82 -15.18
N GLN A 117 20.50 -29.89 -16.23
CA GLN A 117 20.52 -31.02 -17.17
C GLN A 117 21.87 -31.17 -17.87
N GLU A 118 22.49 -30.06 -18.27
CA GLU A 118 23.82 -30.06 -18.87
C GLU A 118 24.88 -30.57 -17.89
N GLN A 119 24.89 -30.06 -16.65
CA GLN A 119 25.82 -30.52 -15.60
C GLN A 119 25.67 -32.01 -15.29
N ILE A 120 24.43 -32.53 -15.27
CA ILE A 120 24.17 -33.96 -15.08
C ILE A 120 24.77 -34.75 -16.24
N ARG A 121 24.53 -34.35 -17.50
CA ARG A 121 25.08 -35.04 -18.68
C ARG A 121 26.60 -35.04 -18.71
N GLU A 122 27.22 -33.90 -18.39
CA GLU A 122 28.67 -33.82 -18.28
C GLU A 122 29.22 -34.71 -17.17
N GLY A 123 28.55 -34.74 -16.01
CA GLY A 123 28.87 -35.62 -14.90
C GLY A 123 28.81 -37.09 -15.31
N ASP A 124 27.72 -37.51 -15.96
CA ASP A 124 27.53 -38.88 -16.46
C ASP A 124 28.60 -39.26 -17.48
N ALA A 125 28.94 -38.37 -18.41
CA ALA A 125 29.99 -38.61 -19.40
C ALA A 125 31.36 -38.82 -18.75
N ARG A 126 31.71 -37.97 -17.76
CA ARG A 126 32.96 -38.11 -17.00
C ARG A 126 33.00 -39.40 -16.20
N LEU A 127 31.90 -39.79 -15.56
CA LEU A 127 31.81 -41.05 -14.82
C LEU A 127 31.97 -42.26 -15.76
N GLN A 128 31.34 -42.24 -16.94
CA GLN A 128 31.51 -43.29 -17.93
C GLN A 128 32.95 -43.42 -18.42
N GLU A 129 33.64 -42.29 -18.63
CA GLU A 129 35.06 -42.29 -19.00
C GLU A 129 35.94 -42.89 -17.88
N GLN A 130 35.69 -42.50 -16.63
CA GLN A 130 36.38 -43.06 -15.47
C GLN A 130 36.15 -44.57 -15.35
N ILE A 131 34.91 -45.03 -15.53
CA ILE A 131 34.58 -46.47 -15.51
C ILE A 131 35.36 -47.23 -16.59
N LYS A 132 35.36 -46.74 -17.85
CA LYS A 132 36.11 -47.36 -18.95
C LYS A 132 37.62 -47.42 -18.67
N SER A 133 38.17 -46.33 -18.10
CA SER A 133 39.57 -46.28 -17.72
C SER A 133 39.91 -47.34 -16.67
N VAL A 134 39.08 -47.45 -15.62
CA VAL A 134 39.23 -48.48 -14.58
C VAL A 134 39.10 -49.89 -15.17
N GLU A 135 38.13 -50.14 -16.06
CA GLU A 135 37.99 -51.44 -16.73
C GLU A 135 39.23 -51.82 -17.55
N LEU A 136 39.84 -50.85 -18.26
CA LEU A 136 41.09 -51.08 -18.99
C LEU A 136 42.26 -51.38 -18.05
N GLN A 137 42.35 -50.66 -16.92
CA GLN A 137 43.37 -50.93 -15.90
C GLN A 137 43.21 -52.34 -15.31
N ILE A 138 41.98 -52.77 -15.01
CA ILE A 138 41.69 -54.12 -14.52
C ILE A 138 42.13 -55.16 -15.55
N LYS A 139 41.74 -55.01 -16.82
CA LYS A 139 42.17 -55.92 -17.90
C LYS A 139 43.69 -55.99 -18.02
N GLN A 140 44.37 -54.85 -17.90
CA GLN A 140 45.83 -54.82 -17.95
C GLN A 140 46.46 -55.57 -16.77
N VAL A 141 45.92 -55.39 -15.56
CA VAL A 141 46.36 -56.13 -14.36
C VAL A 141 46.12 -57.63 -14.53
N GLU A 142 44.96 -58.04 -15.06
CA GLU A 142 44.65 -59.44 -15.35
C GLU A 142 45.65 -60.07 -16.34
N VAL A 143 45.95 -59.38 -17.45
CA VAL A 143 46.94 -59.85 -18.44
C VAL A 143 48.33 -59.97 -17.81
N ASN A 144 48.75 -58.96 -17.05
CA ASN A 144 50.05 -58.98 -16.35
C ASN A 144 50.13 -60.15 -15.36
N LEU A 145 49.06 -60.43 -14.61
CA LEU A 145 48.97 -61.57 -13.70
C LEU A 145 49.08 -62.90 -14.44
N HIS A 146 48.33 -63.09 -15.53
CA HIS A 146 48.41 -64.31 -16.33
C HIS A 146 49.82 -64.52 -16.90
N GLN A 147 50.46 -63.46 -17.38
CA GLN A 147 51.82 -63.52 -17.91
C GLN A 147 52.85 -63.82 -16.81
N ALA A 148 52.69 -63.22 -15.63
CA ALA A 148 53.55 -63.49 -14.47
C ALA A 148 53.39 -64.94 -13.98
N ILE A 149 52.16 -65.45 -13.90
CA ILE A 149 51.89 -66.85 -13.54
C ILE A 149 52.51 -67.78 -14.60
N ALA A 150 52.30 -67.52 -15.90
CA ALA A 150 52.84 -68.35 -16.96
C ALA A 150 54.38 -68.40 -16.96
N SER A 151 55.03 -67.25 -16.73
CA SER A 151 56.50 -67.19 -16.64
C SER A 151 57.00 -67.92 -15.39
N GLN A 152 56.33 -67.76 -14.24
CA GLN A 152 56.64 -68.48 -13.01
C GLN A 152 56.46 -69.99 -13.19
N THR A 153 55.37 -70.46 -13.80
CA THR A 153 55.14 -71.88 -14.10
C THR A 153 56.23 -72.43 -15.01
N ARG A 154 56.63 -71.68 -16.04
CA ARG A 154 57.70 -72.09 -16.97
C ARG A 154 59.05 -72.21 -16.27
N TRP A 155 59.36 -71.28 -15.37
CA TRP A 155 60.58 -71.34 -14.55
C TRP A 155 60.54 -72.51 -13.55
N MET A 156 59.41 -72.74 -12.88
CA MET A 156 59.21 -73.86 -11.95
C MET A 156 59.37 -75.22 -12.63
N ILE A 157 58.77 -75.42 -13.81
CA ILE A 157 58.94 -76.66 -14.59
C ILE A 157 60.39 -76.85 -15.01
N GLY A 158 61.06 -75.79 -15.49
CA GLY A 158 62.48 -75.83 -15.84
C GLY A 158 63.37 -76.20 -14.64
N GLY A 159 63.12 -75.59 -13.47
CA GLY A 159 63.84 -75.88 -12.23
C GLY A 159 63.65 -77.33 -11.77
N LEU A 160 62.41 -77.85 -11.79
CA LEU A 160 62.12 -79.25 -11.47
C LEU A 160 62.82 -80.24 -12.42
N ALA A 161 62.87 -79.94 -13.73
CA ALA A 161 63.57 -80.77 -14.70
C ALA A 161 65.08 -80.85 -14.41
N VAL A 162 65.70 -79.71 -14.08
CA VAL A 162 67.13 -79.64 -13.71
C VAL A 162 67.39 -80.41 -12.40
N LEU A 163 66.54 -80.25 -11.38
CA LEU A 163 66.65 -81.00 -10.13
C LEU A 163 66.53 -82.52 -10.37
N GLY A 164 65.62 -82.96 -11.23
CA GLY A 164 65.50 -84.37 -11.60
C GLY A 164 66.76 -84.93 -12.28
N ILE A 165 67.41 -84.14 -13.14
CA ILE A 165 68.69 -84.51 -13.76
C ILE A 165 69.80 -84.61 -12.71
N ILE A 166 69.87 -83.66 -11.78
CA ILE A 166 70.88 -83.66 -10.69
C ILE A 166 70.69 -84.87 -9.77
N LEU A 167 69.46 -85.19 -9.36
CA LEU A 167 69.17 -86.38 -8.56
C LEU A 167 69.58 -87.66 -9.28
N LYS A 168 69.28 -87.79 -10.57
CA LYS A 168 69.69 -88.95 -11.37
C LYS A 168 71.22 -89.08 -11.47
N LEU A 169 71.94 -87.97 -11.58
CA LEU A 169 73.41 -87.97 -11.57
C LEU A 169 73.98 -88.33 -10.19
N ALA A 170 73.34 -87.89 -9.11
CA ALA A 170 73.73 -88.24 -7.75
C ALA A 170 73.53 -89.74 -7.47
N ASP A 171 72.39 -90.31 -7.87
CA ASP A 171 72.16 -91.77 -7.76
C ASP A 171 73.22 -92.57 -8.54
N LEU A 172 73.64 -92.09 -9.71
CA LEU A 172 74.64 -92.75 -10.55
C LEU A 172 76.06 -92.68 -9.95
N LEU A 173 76.37 -91.61 -9.21
CA LEU A 173 77.63 -91.43 -8.47
C LEU A 173 77.67 -92.24 -7.17
N ILE A 174 76.53 -92.49 -6.53
CA ILE A 174 76.44 -93.27 -5.28
C ILE A 174 76.40 -94.78 -5.58
N SER A 175 75.94 -95.19 -6.77
CA SER A 175 75.88 -96.60 -7.20
C SER A 175 77.16 -97.14 -7.87
N SER A 176 78.25 -96.35 -7.94
CA SER A 176 79.57 -96.79 -8.46
C SER A 176 80.56 -96.95 -7.30
#